data_AF-A0A1F8H8X5-F1
#
_entry.id   AF-A0A1F8H8X5-F1
#
_cell.length_a   1.000
_cell.length_b   1.000
_cell.length_c   1.000
_cell.angle_alpha   90.00
_cell.angle_beta   90.00
_cell.angle_gamma   90.00
#
_symmetry.space_group_name_H-M   'P 1'
#
loop_
_entity.id
_entity.type
_entity.pdbx_description
1 polymer ?
#
loop_
_entity_poly.entity_id
_entity_poly.type
_entity_poly.pdbx_seq_one_letter_code
_entity_poly.pdbx_strand_id
1 'polypeptide(L)'
;MDLVLHVHFNDHPGHRYNKPGKYSGFTVYVPDSQYSNARVSTEIGQAMSTELQKVSPISNLPQENMSVVPDQDLIAVGAKGTRTGASILIEYGYIYEPQFANTEVKNLILPELAFQTHAGLQRYLSPTALLASSIIPALVSQNLSSGIKGSGQVLMLQKVLSDRGYYPPEGKTLTDCPINGNFGPCVETAVKSFQISNGIDPTGIVGPLTRAKVNSL
;
A
#
# COMPACT_ATOMS: atom_id res chain seq x y z
N MET A 1 -0.25 4.03 -28.50
CA MET A 1 -0.44 4.00 -27.03
C MET A 1 0.91 4.27 -26.41
N ASP A 2 1.03 5.35 -25.65
CA ASP A 2 2.29 5.80 -25.05
C ASP A 2 2.65 5.05 -23.75
N LEU A 3 1.62 4.62 -23.02
CA LEU A 3 1.72 3.80 -21.82
C LEU A 3 0.64 2.71 -21.83
N VAL A 4 1.00 1.51 -21.42
CA VAL A 4 0.10 0.41 -21.11
C VAL A 4 0.32 0.00 -19.66
N LEU A 5 -0.76 -0.01 -18.88
CA LEU A 5 -0.71 -0.37 -17.46
C LEU A 5 -1.66 -1.54 -17.22
N HIS A 6 -1.10 -2.65 -16.77
CA HIS A 6 -1.84 -3.82 -16.30
C HIS A 6 -1.91 -3.77 -14.77
N VAL A 7 -3.12 -3.94 -14.21
CA VAL A 7 -3.32 -3.98 -12.76
C VAL A 7 -3.93 -5.33 -12.40
N HIS A 8 -3.24 -6.06 -11.55
CA HIS A 8 -3.50 -7.45 -11.20
C HIS A 8 -3.51 -7.64 -9.68
N PHE A 9 -4.00 -8.81 -9.27
CA PHE A 9 -3.84 -9.34 -7.92
C PHE A 9 -3.30 -10.76 -8.01
N ASN A 10 -2.34 -11.06 -7.15
CA ASN A 10 -1.69 -12.35 -7.12
C ASN A 10 -2.53 -13.36 -6.32
N ASP A 11 -2.38 -14.64 -6.64
CA ASP A 11 -2.92 -15.75 -5.87
C ASP A 11 -1.83 -16.82 -5.71
N HIS A 12 -1.50 -17.15 -4.47
CA HIS A 12 -0.55 -18.22 -4.18
C HIS A 12 -1.31 -19.45 -3.70
N PRO A 13 -1.38 -20.53 -4.52
CA PRO A 13 -2.23 -21.67 -4.24
C PRO A 13 -1.79 -22.44 -2.98
N GLY A 14 -2.71 -23.23 -2.43
CA GLY A 14 -2.42 -24.15 -1.32
C GLY A 14 -2.60 -23.55 0.08
N HIS A 15 -3.15 -22.34 0.20
CA HIS A 15 -3.55 -21.80 1.50
C HIS A 15 -4.91 -22.37 1.95
N ARG A 16 -5.07 -22.62 3.25
CA ARG A 16 -6.39 -22.90 3.83
C ARG A 16 -7.13 -21.58 3.94
N TYR A 17 -8.45 -21.58 3.75
CA TYR A 17 -9.29 -20.38 3.87
C TYR A 17 -9.15 -19.66 5.24
N ASN A 18 -8.70 -20.36 6.28
CA ASN A 18 -8.55 -19.86 7.64
C ASN A 18 -7.09 -19.59 8.07
N LYS A 19 -6.13 -19.63 7.14
CA LYS A 19 -4.73 -19.29 7.42
C LYS A 19 -4.29 -18.09 6.57
N PRO A 20 -3.43 -17.20 7.10
CA PRO A 20 -2.73 -16.22 6.28
C PRO A 20 -2.02 -16.95 5.14
N GLY A 21 -2.09 -16.40 3.93
CA GLY A 21 -1.31 -16.94 2.82
C GLY A 21 0.17 -16.71 3.02
N LYS A 22 0.99 -17.38 2.20
CA LYS A 22 2.43 -17.46 2.40
C LYS A 22 3.14 -16.13 2.10
N TYR A 23 2.61 -15.38 1.15
CA TYR A 23 3.24 -14.18 0.63
C TYR A 23 2.30 -12.98 0.74
N SER A 24 2.85 -11.77 0.70
CA SER A 24 2.11 -10.52 0.87
C SER A 24 2.90 -9.38 0.26
N GLY A 25 2.20 -8.31 -0.12
CA GLY A 25 2.81 -7.09 -0.64
C GLY A 25 2.79 -7.03 -2.17
N PHE A 26 3.11 -5.85 -2.68
CA PHE A 26 2.96 -5.53 -4.10
C PHE A 26 4.27 -5.73 -4.87
N THR A 27 4.16 -5.90 -6.19
CA THR A 27 5.28 -5.98 -7.13
C THR A 27 4.96 -5.19 -8.38
N VAL A 28 5.95 -4.44 -8.92
CA VAL A 28 5.84 -3.76 -10.21
C VAL A 28 6.75 -4.46 -11.21
N TYR A 29 6.18 -5.09 -12.23
CA TYR A 29 6.96 -5.71 -13.30
C TYR A 29 7.10 -4.78 -14.49
N VAL A 30 8.30 -4.80 -15.08
CA VAL A 30 8.67 -4.01 -16.25
C VAL A 30 9.38 -4.90 -17.28
N PRO A 31 9.38 -4.53 -18.57
CA PRO A 31 10.11 -5.27 -19.59
C PRO A 31 11.60 -5.40 -19.23
N ASP A 32 12.17 -6.60 -19.45
CA ASP A 32 13.61 -6.83 -19.37
C ASP A 32 14.39 -5.84 -20.26
N SER A 33 15.61 -5.49 -19.82
CA SER A 33 16.56 -4.59 -20.46
C SER A 33 16.78 -4.78 -21.97
N GLN A 34 16.54 -5.98 -22.50
CA GLN A 34 16.62 -6.27 -23.94
C GLN A 34 15.54 -5.55 -24.78
N TYR A 35 14.42 -5.13 -24.17
CA TYR A 35 13.33 -4.47 -24.87
C TYR A 35 13.56 -2.95 -24.99
N SER A 36 13.19 -2.36 -26.13
CA SER A 36 13.43 -0.95 -26.43
C SER A 36 12.69 0.01 -25.47
N ASN A 37 11.59 -0.43 -24.87
CA ASN A 37 10.80 0.32 -23.91
C ASN A 37 11.17 0.04 -22.43
N ALA A 38 12.18 -0.79 -22.16
CA ALA A 38 12.55 -1.20 -20.80
C ALA A 38 12.94 -0.02 -19.90
N ARG A 39 13.78 0.88 -20.41
CA ARG A 39 14.28 2.03 -19.64
C ARG A 39 13.14 2.93 -19.16
N VAL A 40 12.30 3.41 -20.08
CA VAL A 40 11.17 4.29 -19.74
C VAL A 40 10.15 3.60 -18.84
N SER A 41 9.90 2.31 -19.06
CA SER A 41 8.99 1.53 -18.22
C SER A 41 9.53 1.37 -16.80
N THR A 42 10.85 1.18 -16.66
CA THR A 42 11.53 1.11 -15.37
C THR A 42 11.45 2.43 -14.62
N GLU A 43 11.73 3.55 -15.30
CA GLU A 43 11.67 4.90 -14.69
C GLU A 43 10.24 5.23 -14.19
N ILE A 44 9.21 4.95 -14.99
CA ILE A 44 7.80 5.12 -14.57
C ILE A 44 7.44 4.13 -13.45
N GLY A 45 7.85 2.86 -13.56
CA GLY A 45 7.60 1.83 -12.56
C GLY A 45 8.20 2.16 -11.20
N GLN A 46 9.41 2.74 -11.17
CA GLN A 46 10.04 3.23 -9.94
C GLN A 46 9.26 4.39 -9.31
N ALA A 47 8.76 5.33 -10.12
CA ALA A 47 7.94 6.42 -9.63
C ALA A 47 6.62 5.92 -9.02
N MET A 48 5.94 4.97 -9.67
CA MET A 48 4.74 4.31 -9.13
C MET A 48 5.04 3.52 -7.85
N SER A 49 6.11 2.74 -7.86
CA SER A 49 6.54 1.91 -6.73
C SER A 49 6.87 2.75 -5.47
N THR A 50 7.45 3.94 -5.65
CA THR A 50 7.74 4.88 -4.56
C THR A 50 6.46 5.33 -3.84
N GLU A 51 5.38 5.54 -4.59
CA GLU A 51 4.09 5.96 -4.00
C GLU A 51 3.34 4.81 -3.37
N LEU A 52 3.33 3.64 -4.01
CA LEU A 52 2.69 2.45 -3.48
C LEU A 52 3.29 2.01 -2.14
N GLN A 53 4.61 2.18 -1.96
CA GLN A 53 5.31 1.92 -0.70
C GLN A 53 4.80 2.73 0.50
N LYS A 54 4.05 3.82 0.28
CA LYS A 54 3.44 4.59 1.37
C LYS A 54 2.27 3.86 2.03
N VAL A 55 1.64 2.93 1.31
CA VAL A 55 0.40 2.28 1.76
C VAL A 55 0.44 0.75 1.68
N SER A 56 1.45 0.17 1.02
CA SER A 56 1.59 -1.27 0.84
C SER A 56 3.07 -1.68 0.95
N PRO A 57 3.40 -2.81 1.60
CA PRO A 57 4.76 -3.34 1.61
C PRO A 57 5.16 -3.93 0.25
N ILE A 58 6.46 -3.95 -0.04
CA ILE A 58 7.01 -4.73 -1.16
C ILE A 58 6.74 -6.22 -0.92
N SER A 59 6.48 -6.96 -2.00
CA SER A 59 6.32 -8.41 -1.98
C SER A 59 7.45 -9.11 -1.23
N ASN A 60 7.08 -10.08 -0.39
CA ASN A 60 8.01 -10.97 0.28
C ASN A 60 8.24 -12.30 -0.47
N LEU A 61 7.71 -12.45 -1.68
CA LEU A 61 8.04 -13.59 -2.54
C LEU A 61 9.54 -13.54 -2.88
N PRO A 62 10.29 -14.66 -2.77
CA PRO A 62 11.66 -14.71 -3.25
C PRO A 62 11.73 -14.28 -4.72
N GLN A 63 12.71 -13.44 -5.07
CA GLN A 63 12.89 -12.80 -6.40
C GLN A 63 12.03 -11.56 -6.67
N GLU A 64 11.06 -11.23 -5.80
CA GLU A 64 10.27 -9.99 -5.85
C GLU A 64 10.59 -9.03 -4.70
N ASN A 65 11.68 -9.28 -3.99
CA ASN A 65 12.16 -8.42 -2.91
C ASN A 65 12.69 -7.06 -3.40
N MET A 66 12.70 -6.83 -4.71
CA MET A 66 12.88 -5.54 -5.33
C MET A 66 11.52 -4.97 -5.71
N SER A 67 11.30 -3.69 -5.42
CA SER A 67 10.01 -3.04 -5.65
C SER A 67 9.64 -2.90 -7.13
N VAL A 68 10.62 -3.05 -8.03
CA VAL A 68 10.48 -3.11 -9.49
C VAL A 68 11.29 -4.30 -10.01
N VAL A 69 10.65 -5.22 -10.75
CA VAL A 69 11.22 -6.49 -11.20
C VAL A 69 11.19 -6.57 -12.73
N PRO A 70 12.33 -6.74 -13.41
CA PRO A 70 12.35 -7.03 -14.84
C PRO A 70 11.76 -8.41 -15.15
N ASP A 71 10.93 -8.50 -16.18
CA ASP A 71 10.31 -9.75 -16.64
C ASP A 71 10.45 -9.89 -18.17
N GLN A 72 10.86 -11.08 -18.61
CA GLN A 72 11.07 -11.43 -20.01
C GLN A 72 9.78 -11.82 -20.73
N ASP A 73 8.83 -12.41 -20.00
CA ASP A 73 7.56 -12.94 -20.51
C ASP A 73 6.38 -12.03 -20.15
N LEU A 74 6.66 -10.78 -19.80
CA LEU A 74 5.65 -9.82 -19.37
C LEU A 74 4.56 -9.71 -20.45
N ILE A 75 3.33 -10.12 -20.12
CA ILE A 75 2.16 -10.00 -21.02
C ILE A 75 2.03 -8.57 -21.59
N ALA A 76 2.52 -7.60 -20.80
CA ALA A 76 2.54 -6.20 -21.14
C ALA A 76 3.49 -5.83 -22.30
N VAL A 77 4.43 -6.66 -22.78
CA VAL A 77 5.26 -6.36 -23.98
C VAL A 77 4.56 -6.65 -25.32
N GLY A 78 3.38 -7.30 -25.29
CA GLY A 78 2.64 -7.71 -26.48
C GLY A 78 3.31 -8.87 -27.24
N ALA A 79 2.55 -9.53 -28.12
CA ALA A 79 3.05 -10.67 -28.87
C ALA A 79 4.34 -10.31 -29.63
N LYS A 80 5.41 -11.09 -29.42
CA LYS A 80 6.74 -10.90 -30.03
C LYS A 80 7.42 -9.55 -29.72
N GLY A 81 7.10 -8.89 -28.60
CA GLY A 81 7.72 -7.62 -28.21
C GLY A 81 7.40 -6.45 -29.14
N THR A 82 6.25 -6.50 -29.80
CA THR A 82 5.83 -5.51 -30.81
C THR A 82 5.41 -4.16 -30.23
N ARG A 83 5.32 -4.02 -28.91
CA ARG A 83 4.95 -2.75 -28.25
C ARG A 83 6.16 -1.84 -28.09
N THR A 84 5.99 -0.59 -28.52
CA THR A 84 7.05 0.44 -28.45
C THR A 84 6.82 1.46 -27.33
N GLY A 85 5.58 1.63 -26.86
CA GLY A 85 5.25 2.47 -25.69
C GLY A 85 5.67 1.85 -24.37
N ALA A 86 5.74 2.65 -23.31
CA ALA A 86 6.03 2.17 -21.96
C ALA A 86 5.01 1.10 -21.54
N SER A 87 5.46 0.11 -20.79
CA SER A 87 4.60 -1.00 -20.38
C SER A 87 4.92 -1.49 -18.98
N ILE A 88 3.89 -1.61 -18.15
CA ILE A 88 4.03 -1.91 -16.73
C ILE A 88 2.90 -2.85 -16.33
N LEU A 89 3.23 -3.83 -15.49
CA LEU A 89 2.25 -4.63 -14.76
C LEU A 89 2.45 -4.41 -13.27
N ILE A 90 1.37 -4.16 -12.54
CA ILE A 90 1.39 -4.03 -11.09
C ILE A 90 0.54 -5.14 -10.50
N GLU A 91 1.15 -5.97 -9.66
CA GLU A 91 0.44 -6.83 -8.72
C GLU A 91 0.24 -6.04 -7.44
N TYR A 92 -1.00 -5.63 -7.12
CA TYR A 92 -1.28 -4.82 -5.92
C TYR A 92 -1.10 -5.58 -4.60
N GLY A 93 -1.02 -6.90 -4.67
CA GLY A 93 -0.85 -7.79 -3.54
C GLY A 93 -1.59 -9.10 -3.79
N TYR A 94 -1.75 -9.89 -2.74
CA TYR A 94 -2.40 -11.19 -2.81
C TYR A 94 -3.86 -11.12 -2.40
N ILE A 95 -4.75 -11.77 -3.15
CA ILE A 95 -6.21 -11.69 -2.94
C ILE A 95 -6.69 -12.05 -1.53
N TYR A 96 -5.90 -12.83 -0.79
CA TYR A 96 -6.21 -13.27 0.57
C TYR A 96 -5.72 -12.31 1.67
N GLU A 97 -5.00 -11.24 1.33
CA GLU A 97 -4.56 -10.27 2.34
C GLU A 97 -5.75 -9.54 2.98
N PRO A 98 -5.71 -9.21 4.28
CA PRO A 98 -6.89 -8.71 5.00
C PRO A 98 -7.52 -7.46 4.39
N GLN A 99 -6.70 -6.58 3.79
CA GLN A 99 -7.15 -5.35 3.13
C GLN A 99 -7.97 -5.61 1.85
N PHE A 100 -7.82 -6.78 1.22
CA PHE A 100 -8.56 -7.17 0.03
C PHE A 100 -9.70 -8.14 0.34
N ALA A 101 -9.63 -8.84 1.48
CA ALA A 101 -10.65 -9.79 1.91
C ALA A 101 -11.89 -9.11 2.54
N ASN A 102 -11.70 -8.04 3.32
CA ASN A 102 -12.82 -7.34 3.98
C ASN A 102 -13.40 -6.23 3.10
N THR A 103 -14.74 -6.17 2.95
CA THR A 103 -15.41 -5.19 2.08
C THR A 103 -15.21 -3.73 2.50
N GLU A 104 -15.30 -3.39 3.79
CA GLU A 104 -15.12 -2.01 4.25
C GLU A 104 -13.70 -1.51 3.97
N VAL A 105 -12.71 -2.34 4.29
CA VAL A 105 -11.30 -2.02 4.08
C VAL A 105 -10.99 -1.95 2.58
N LYS A 106 -11.48 -2.93 1.80
CA LYS A 106 -11.30 -2.99 0.35
C LYS A 106 -11.81 -1.74 -0.36
N ASN A 107 -12.99 -1.25 0.05
CA ASN A 107 -13.61 -0.06 -0.52
C ASN A 107 -12.81 1.23 -0.27
N LEU A 108 -11.88 1.22 0.68
CA LEU A 108 -11.00 2.35 0.96
C LEU A 108 -9.61 2.16 0.34
N ILE A 109 -9.04 0.96 0.45
CA ILE A 109 -7.66 0.72 0.01
C ILE A 109 -7.52 0.60 -1.52
N LEU A 110 -8.53 0.09 -2.24
CA LEU A 110 -8.42 -0.03 -3.69
C LEU A 110 -8.40 1.34 -4.39
N PRO A 111 -9.28 2.30 -4.05
CA PRO A 111 -9.14 3.66 -4.55
C PRO A 111 -7.80 4.29 -4.17
N GLU A 112 -7.31 4.05 -2.95
CA GLU A 112 -6.03 4.59 -2.50
C GLU A 112 -4.85 4.04 -3.32
N LEU A 113 -4.81 2.73 -3.60
CA LEU A 113 -3.77 2.13 -4.45
C LEU A 113 -3.83 2.71 -5.87
N ALA A 114 -5.02 2.87 -6.43
CA ALA A 114 -5.19 3.54 -7.72
C ALA A 114 -4.71 5.00 -7.69
N PHE A 115 -4.99 5.72 -6.60
CA PHE A 115 -4.53 7.09 -6.39
C PHE A 115 -3.00 7.16 -6.29
N GLN A 116 -2.34 6.28 -5.54
CA GLN A 116 -0.88 6.26 -5.43
C GLN A 116 -0.22 5.88 -6.77
N THR A 117 -0.78 4.93 -7.52
CA THR A 117 -0.32 4.62 -8.89
C THR A 117 -0.44 5.84 -9.81
N HIS A 118 -1.55 6.56 -9.76
CA HIS A 118 -1.74 7.80 -10.50
C HIS A 118 -0.73 8.88 -10.05
N ALA A 119 -0.53 9.05 -8.74
CA ALA A 119 0.40 10.03 -8.20
C ALA A 119 1.84 9.76 -8.66
N GLY A 120 2.24 8.49 -8.75
CA GLY A 120 3.56 8.10 -9.22
C GLY A 120 3.77 8.45 -10.70
N LEU A 121 2.76 8.17 -11.52
CA LEU A 121 2.77 8.59 -12.93
C LEU A 121 2.83 10.11 -13.06
N GLN A 122 2.03 10.84 -12.29
CA GLN A 122 2.03 12.30 -12.29
C GLN A 122 3.37 12.87 -11.87
N ARG A 123 4.04 12.29 -10.86
CA ARG A 123 5.39 12.71 -10.46
C ARG A 123 6.44 12.45 -11.53
N TYR A 124 6.33 11.35 -12.27
CA TYR A 124 7.21 11.10 -13.41
C TYR A 124 7.01 12.15 -14.52
N LEU A 125 5.75 12.44 -14.87
CA LEU A 125 5.42 13.38 -15.96
C LEU A 125 5.62 14.85 -15.57
N SER A 126 5.42 15.18 -14.30
CA SER A 126 5.47 16.53 -13.76
C SER A 126 6.05 16.50 -12.33
N PRO A 127 7.39 16.43 -12.19
CA PRO A 127 8.06 16.25 -10.89
C PRO A 127 7.75 17.33 -9.85
N THR A 128 7.29 18.50 -10.27
CA THR A 128 6.92 19.62 -9.40
C THR A 128 5.43 19.67 -9.06
N ALA A 129 4.63 18.70 -9.49
CA ALA A 129 3.19 18.68 -9.21
C ALA A 129 2.92 18.51 -7.71
N LEU A 130 2.09 19.41 -7.16
CA LEU A 130 1.57 19.27 -5.80
C LEU A 130 0.35 18.33 -5.85
N LEU A 131 0.46 17.19 -5.18
CA LEU A 131 -0.60 16.19 -5.08
C LEU A 131 -0.96 15.98 -3.62
N ALA A 132 -2.22 15.61 -3.37
CA ALA A 132 -2.61 15.10 -2.07
C ALA A 132 -1.79 13.85 -1.71
N SER A 133 -1.51 13.65 -0.42
CA SER A 133 -0.76 12.46 0.02
C SER A 133 -1.61 11.20 0.11
N SER A 134 -2.95 11.33 0.14
CA SER A 134 -3.91 10.24 0.25
C SER A 134 -5.32 10.72 -0.09
N ILE A 135 -6.20 9.78 -0.45
CA ILE A 135 -7.64 9.98 -0.56
C ILE A 135 -8.45 9.22 0.51
N ILE A 136 -7.78 8.45 1.39
CA ILE A 136 -8.44 7.85 2.55
C ILE A 136 -8.90 8.97 3.50
N PRO A 137 -10.17 8.99 3.93
CA PRO A 137 -10.66 10.00 4.87
C PRO A 137 -9.89 9.98 6.20
N ALA A 138 -9.42 11.16 6.64
CA ALA A 138 -8.78 11.35 7.93
C ALA A 138 -9.83 11.57 9.06
N LEU A 139 -10.84 10.70 9.14
CA LEU A 139 -11.94 10.81 10.11
C LEU A 139 -12.15 9.50 10.88
N VAL A 140 -11.75 9.49 12.15
CA VAL A 140 -12.00 8.40 13.08
C VAL A 140 -13.20 8.75 13.97
N SER A 141 -14.33 8.11 13.72
CA SER A 141 -15.63 8.37 14.34
C SER A 141 -16.07 7.32 15.37
N GLN A 142 -15.32 6.23 15.53
CA GLN A 142 -15.61 5.14 16.46
C GLN A 142 -14.50 4.95 17.49
N ASN A 143 -14.84 4.47 18.70
CA ASN A 143 -13.82 4.09 19.66
C ASN A 143 -13.13 2.82 19.17
N LEU A 144 -11.80 2.80 19.16
CA LEU A 144 -11.03 1.67 18.64
C LEU A 144 -10.09 1.12 19.71
N SER A 145 -9.96 -0.20 19.77
CA SER A 145 -9.07 -0.89 20.70
C SER A 145 -8.56 -2.18 20.08
N SER A 146 -7.56 -2.79 20.73
CA SER A 146 -6.90 -4.01 20.28
C SER A 146 -7.90 -5.16 20.02
N GLY A 147 -7.68 -5.90 18.93
CA GLY A 147 -8.49 -7.06 18.55
C GLY A 147 -9.50 -6.82 17.42
N ILE A 148 -9.80 -5.57 17.07
CA ILE A 148 -10.64 -5.25 15.91
C ILE A 148 -9.97 -5.75 14.63
N LYS A 149 -10.73 -6.42 13.75
CA LYS A 149 -10.25 -6.94 12.45
C LYS A 149 -11.12 -6.42 11.32
N GLY A 150 -10.51 -6.13 10.17
CA GLY A 150 -11.21 -5.76 8.94
C GLY A 150 -12.12 -4.55 9.11
N SER A 151 -11.64 -3.47 9.73
CA SER A 151 -12.43 -2.26 9.97
C SER A 151 -11.90 -1.10 9.13
N GLY A 152 -12.82 -0.43 8.41
CA GLY A 152 -12.47 0.80 7.70
C GLY A 152 -11.98 1.92 8.64
N GLN A 153 -12.52 2.00 9.85
CA GLN A 153 -12.09 2.98 10.87
C GLN A 153 -10.67 2.73 11.37
N VAL A 154 -10.27 1.46 11.50
CA VAL A 154 -8.89 1.12 11.83
C VAL A 154 -7.95 1.43 10.67
N LEU A 155 -8.38 1.21 9.42
CA LEU A 155 -7.58 1.58 8.24
C LEU A 155 -7.34 3.10 8.19
N MET A 156 -8.39 3.90 8.41
CA MET A 156 -8.28 5.36 8.50
C MET A 156 -7.31 5.79 9.60
N LEU A 157 -7.41 5.18 10.79
CA LEU A 157 -6.46 5.42 11.88
C LEU A 157 -5.02 5.06 11.48
N GLN A 158 -4.78 3.88 10.91
CA GLN A 158 -3.46 3.43 10.46
C GLN A 158 -2.87 4.43 9.45
N LYS A 159 -3.69 4.93 8.52
CA LYS A 159 -3.25 5.90 7.52
C LYS A 159 -2.87 7.24 8.16
N VAL A 160 -3.71 7.78 9.04
CA VAL A 160 -3.43 9.04 9.73
C VAL A 160 -2.17 8.92 10.60
N LEU A 161 -2.01 7.81 11.34
CA LEU A 161 -0.79 7.58 12.14
C LEU A 161 0.45 7.44 11.25
N SER A 162 0.33 6.82 10.08
CA SER A 162 1.41 6.70 9.10
C SER A 162 1.84 8.06 8.56
N ASP A 163 0.89 8.89 8.15
CA ASP A 163 1.17 10.24 7.65
C ASP A 163 1.81 11.17 8.68
N ARG A 164 1.71 10.83 9.96
CA ARG A 164 2.30 11.56 11.08
C ARG A 164 3.56 10.90 11.64
N GLY A 165 4.03 9.82 11.03
CA GLY A 165 5.24 9.12 11.43
C GLY A 165 5.12 8.30 12.73
N TYR A 166 3.90 8.00 13.19
CA TYR A 166 3.68 7.09 14.33
C TYR A 166 3.52 5.62 13.90
N TYR A 167 3.22 5.36 12.63
CA TYR A 167 3.00 4.03 12.09
C TYR A 167 3.82 3.79 10.81
N PRO A 168 4.45 2.62 10.63
CA PRO A 168 4.73 1.61 11.65
C PRO A 168 5.48 2.18 12.88
N PRO A 169 5.39 1.52 14.04
CA PRO A 169 6.23 1.87 15.18
C PRO A 169 7.73 1.82 14.84
N GLU A 170 8.54 2.52 15.63
CA GLU A 170 9.99 2.55 15.45
C GLU A 170 10.59 1.14 15.36
N GLY A 171 11.49 0.93 14.39
CA GLY A 171 12.12 -0.36 14.13
C GLY A 171 11.22 -1.38 13.41
N LYS A 172 10.00 -1.00 13.00
CA LYS A 172 9.10 -1.81 12.17
C LYS A 172 8.92 -1.22 10.79
N THR A 173 8.54 -2.09 9.86
CA THR A 173 8.20 -1.73 8.48
C THR A 173 6.75 -2.08 8.17
N LEU A 174 6.23 -1.68 7.00
CA LEU A 174 4.90 -2.10 6.56
C LEU A 174 4.81 -3.62 6.32
N THR A 175 5.94 -4.31 6.17
CA THR A 175 5.98 -5.78 6.12
C THR A 175 5.62 -6.38 7.48
N ASP A 176 6.09 -5.78 8.58
CA ASP A 176 5.74 -6.19 9.94
C ASP A 176 4.34 -5.71 10.35
N CYS A 177 4.01 -4.49 9.94
CA CYS A 177 2.84 -3.74 10.38
C CYS A 177 2.09 -3.20 9.15
N PRO A 178 1.40 -4.06 8.38
CA PRO A 178 0.69 -3.64 7.17
C PRO A 178 -0.51 -2.74 7.49
N ILE A 179 -0.84 -1.83 6.57
CA ILE A 179 -2.06 -1.01 6.62
C ILE A 179 -3.21 -1.88 6.08
N ASN A 180 -3.91 -2.55 7.00
CA ASN A 180 -4.82 -3.64 6.65
C ASN A 180 -6.18 -3.60 7.37
N GLY A 181 -6.45 -2.54 8.13
CA GLY A 181 -7.68 -2.39 8.91
C GLY A 181 -7.77 -3.29 10.14
N ASN A 182 -6.67 -3.90 10.59
CA ASN A 182 -6.60 -4.70 11.81
C ASN A 182 -5.91 -3.94 12.95
N PHE A 183 -6.55 -3.88 14.11
CA PHE A 183 -6.01 -3.24 15.30
C PHE A 183 -5.22 -4.27 16.10
N GLY A 184 -3.95 -4.44 15.75
CA GLY A 184 -3.01 -5.31 16.45
C GLY A 184 -1.98 -4.55 17.29
N PRO A 185 -0.93 -5.24 17.78
CA PRO A 185 0.11 -4.65 18.62
C PRO A 185 0.84 -3.45 17.99
N CYS A 186 1.03 -3.45 16.66
CA CYS A 186 1.61 -2.31 15.95
C CYS A 186 0.74 -1.05 16.09
N VAL A 187 -0.57 -1.18 15.92
CA VAL A 187 -1.51 -0.06 16.03
C VAL A 187 -1.59 0.42 17.47
N GLU A 188 -1.67 -0.49 18.44
CA GLU A 188 -1.68 -0.12 19.86
C GLU A 188 -0.42 0.66 20.25
N THR A 189 0.74 0.21 19.80
CA THR A 189 2.03 0.91 20.06
C THR A 189 2.04 2.29 19.40
N ALA A 190 1.63 2.40 18.14
CA ALA A 190 1.54 3.67 17.44
C ALA A 190 0.55 4.65 18.10
N VAL A 191 -0.60 4.16 18.57
CA VAL A 191 -1.59 4.95 19.32
C VAL A 191 -1.01 5.44 20.64
N LYS A 192 -0.28 4.60 21.38
CA LYS A 192 0.40 5.02 22.62
C LYS A 192 1.42 6.12 22.35
N SER A 193 2.26 5.98 21.33
CA SER A 193 3.22 7.01 20.94
C SER A 193 2.54 8.33 20.55
N PHE A 194 1.45 8.26 19.78
CA PHE A 194 0.63 9.42 19.44
C PHE A 194 -0.01 10.06 20.68
N GLN A 195 -0.49 9.28 21.63
CA GLN A 195 -1.07 9.79 22.86
C GLN A 195 -0.03 10.54 23.70
N ILE A 196 1.16 9.94 23.89
CA ILE A 196 2.28 10.54 24.62
C ILE A 196 2.65 11.90 24.02
N SER A 197 2.85 11.96 22.70
CA SER A 197 3.28 13.19 22.02
C SER A 197 2.22 14.31 22.05
N ASN A 198 0.97 13.96 22.34
CA ASN A 198 -0.15 14.91 22.41
C ASN A 198 -0.67 15.13 23.85
N GLY A 199 0.04 14.66 24.87
CA GLY A 199 -0.33 14.86 26.28
C GLY A 199 -1.64 14.14 26.67
N ILE A 200 -1.94 13.03 26.01
CA ILE A 200 -3.09 12.15 26.32
C ILE A 200 -2.56 10.93 27.07
N ASP A 201 -3.32 10.42 28.03
CA ASP A 201 -2.97 9.18 28.73
C ASP A 201 -2.72 8.03 27.72
N PRO A 202 -1.56 7.35 27.78
CA PRO A 202 -1.13 6.37 26.78
C PRO A 202 -1.79 5.00 26.98
N THR A 203 -3.12 4.99 26.91
CA THR A 203 -3.95 3.78 27.09
C THR A 203 -3.80 2.79 25.94
N GLY A 204 -3.37 3.25 24.75
CA GLY A 204 -3.42 2.46 23.51
C GLY A 204 -4.83 2.30 22.95
N ILE A 205 -5.83 2.92 23.59
CA ILE A 205 -7.22 2.94 23.17
C ILE A 205 -7.51 4.29 22.49
N VAL A 206 -8.17 4.23 21.34
CA VAL A 206 -8.65 5.42 20.64
C VAL A 206 -10.03 5.79 21.18
N GLY A 207 -10.05 6.43 22.35
CA GLY A 207 -11.25 6.99 22.98
C GLY A 207 -11.57 8.42 22.50
N PRO A 208 -12.56 9.10 23.10
CA PRO A 208 -13.02 10.43 22.67
C PRO A 208 -11.91 11.48 22.53
N LEU A 209 -11.00 11.56 23.50
CA LEU A 209 -9.87 12.51 23.46
C LEU A 209 -8.90 12.21 22.32
N THR A 210 -8.52 10.93 22.15
CA THR A 210 -7.64 10.51 21.05
C THR A 210 -8.29 10.81 19.69
N ARG A 211 -9.59 10.51 19.50
CA ARG A 211 -10.31 10.81 18.26
C ARG A 211 -10.39 12.30 17.96
N ALA A 212 -10.75 13.11 18.96
CA ALA A 212 -10.79 14.55 18.80
C ALA A 212 -9.44 15.08 18.32
N LYS A 213 -8.33 14.57 18.89
CA LYS A 213 -7.00 14.96 18.45
C LYS A 213 -6.66 14.49 17.05
N VAL A 214 -6.88 13.20 16.74
CA VAL A 214 -6.66 12.60 15.40
C VAL A 214 -7.45 13.35 14.31
N ASN A 215 -8.69 13.74 14.57
CA ASN A 215 -9.55 14.41 13.59
C ASN A 215 -9.27 15.92 13.45
N SER A 216 -8.45 16.50 14.32
CA SER A 216 -8.05 17.93 14.29
C SER A 216 -6.73 18.17 13.55
N LEU A 217 -6.12 17.09 13.08
CA LEU A 217 -4.76 17.04 12.58
C LEU A 217 -4.58 17.70 11.21
#